data_AF-A0A1M7S7M9-F1
#
_entry.id   AF-A0A1M7S7M9-F1
#
_cell.length_a   1.000
_cell.length_b   1.000
_cell.length_c   1.000
_cell.angle_alpha   90.00
_cell.angle_beta   90.00
_cell.angle_gamma   90.00
#
_symmetry.space_group_name_H-M   'P 1'
#
loop_
_entity.id
_entity.type
_entity.pdbx_description
1 polymer ?
#
loop_
_entity_poly.entity_id
_entity_poly.type
_entity_poly.pdbx_seq_one_letter_code
_entity_poly.pdbx_strand_id
1 'polypeptide(L)'
;MVTLIFSIISSVLTFFLTKNYLSFLLILLGVYFLIRKNERAESLAGLNMLLISAMALFGKFKFYDDTQIFLIIRGIFLMFIGTFLVILYDLMKKWYSLIPMLLLTGMGIGAIGYLRWGMKGYFLGLILIPVIIREYHLQKKATDELNNINNK
;
A
#
# COMPACT_ATOMS: atom_id res chain seq x y z
N MET A 1 -5.46 -15.49 -0.27
CA MET A 1 -6.94 -15.50 0.00
C MET A 1 -7.41 -14.26 0.76
N VAL A 2 -6.74 -13.90 1.87
CA VAL A 2 -7.07 -12.71 2.68
C VAL A 2 -6.98 -11.41 1.86
N THR A 3 -5.98 -11.28 0.98
CA THR A 3 -5.82 -10.10 0.13
C THR A 3 -6.95 -9.92 -0.90
N LEU A 4 -7.59 -11.01 -1.34
CA LEU A 4 -8.78 -10.93 -2.19
C LEU A 4 -9.99 -10.37 -1.41
N ILE A 5 -10.14 -10.77 -0.15
CA ILE A 5 -11.22 -10.25 0.70
C ILE A 5 -10.99 -8.74 0.92
N PHE A 6 -9.76 -8.34 1.25
CA PHE A 6 -9.43 -6.92 1.40
C PHE A 6 -9.54 -6.14 0.09
N SER A 7 -9.29 -6.74 -1.07
CA SER A 7 -9.46 -6.07 -2.35
C SER A 7 -10.93 -5.77 -2.66
N ILE A 8 -11.82 -6.71 -2.36
CA ILE A 8 -13.27 -6.51 -2.48
C ILE A 8 -13.72 -5.41 -1.51
N ILE A 9 -13.37 -5.53 -0.23
CA ILE A 9 -13.76 -4.55 0.81
C ILE A 9 -13.26 -3.15 0.45
N SER A 10 -11.97 -3.01 0.13
CA SER A 10 -11.36 -1.73 -0.24
C SER A 10 -12.00 -1.13 -1.48
N SER A 11 -12.31 -1.95 -2.50
CA SER A 11 -12.96 -1.47 -3.73
C SER A 11 -14.35 -0.88 -3.47
N VAL A 12 -15.18 -1.58 -2.69
CA VAL A 12 -16.53 -1.15 -2.34
C VAL A 12 -16.48 0.12 -1.50
N LEU A 13 -15.68 0.13 -0.43
CA LEU A 13 -15.57 1.30 0.46
C LEU A 13 -15.05 2.53 -0.28
N THR A 14 -14.04 2.36 -1.13
CA THR A 14 -13.49 3.46 -1.94
C THR A 14 -14.52 3.97 -2.94
N PHE A 15 -15.30 3.10 -3.56
CA PHE A 15 -16.40 3.52 -4.44
C PHE A 15 -17.48 4.29 -3.67
N PHE A 16 -17.82 3.85 -2.45
CA PHE A 16 -18.79 4.54 -1.62
C PHE A 16 -18.36 5.98 -1.27
N LEU A 17 -17.06 6.24 -1.12
CA LEU A 17 -16.52 7.56 -0.83
C LEU A 17 -16.31 8.41 -2.10
N THR A 18 -15.67 7.84 -3.14
CA THR A 18 -15.20 8.59 -4.31
C THR A 18 -16.19 8.63 -5.47
N LYS A 19 -17.16 7.70 -5.50
CA LYS A 19 -18.07 7.44 -6.64
C LYS A 19 -17.35 7.10 -7.95
N ASN A 20 -16.09 6.67 -7.89
CA ASN A 20 -15.29 6.35 -9.06
C ASN A 20 -15.23 4.83 -9.32
N TYR A 21 -15.63 4.40 -10.52
CA TYR A 21 -15.61 2.99 -10.92
C TYR A 21 -14.20 2.38 -11.00
N LEU A 22 -13.15 3.20 -11.12
CA LEU A 22 -11.76 2.71 -11.12
C LEU A 22 -11.40 1.99 -9.83
N SER A 23 -12.11 2.22 -8.71
CA SER A 23 -11.91 1.51 -7.45
C SER A 23 -12.06 -0.01 -7.60
N PHE A 24 -12.87 -0.50 -8.54
CA PHE A 24 -13.06 -1.94 -8.77
C PHE A 24 -11.83 -2.63 -9.37
N LEU A 25 -10.86 -1.89 -9.93
CA LEU A 25 -9.60 -2.47 -10.39
C LEU A 25 -8.81 -3.11 -9.23
N LEU A 26 -9.01 -2.70 -7.98
CA LEU A 26 -8.41 -3.36 -6.81
C LEU A 26 -8.77 -4.85 -6.76
N ILE A 27 -9.97 -5.23 -7.20
CA ILE A 27 -10.39 -6.63 -7.27
C ILE A 27 -9.47 -7.42 -8.20
N LEU A 28 -9.13 -6.88 -9.38
CA LEU A 28 -8.21 -7.51 -10.32
C LEU A 28 -6.85 -7.77 -9.68
N LEU A 29 -6.37 -6.83 -8.87
CA LEU A 29 -5.12 -7.00 -8.13
C LEU A 29 -5.22 -8.11 -7.06
N GLY A 30 -6.36 -8.24 -6.39
CA GLY A 30 -6.62 -9.37 -5.49
C GLY A 30 -6.62 -10.72 -6.22
N VAL A 31 -7.21 -10.78 -7.41
CA VAL A 31 -7.20 -11.98 -8.28
C VAL A 31 -5.78 -12.28 -8.76
N TYR A 32 -4.99 -11.26 -9.12
CA TYR A 32 -3.58 -11.42 -9.52
C TYR A 32 -2.76 -12.16 -8.45
N PHE A 33 -2.86 -11.74 -7.18
CA PHE A 33 -2.13 -12.39 -6.09
C PHE A 33 -2.67 -13.77 -5.71
N LEU A 34 -3.97 -14.02 -5.95
CA LEU A 34 -4.53 -15.37 -5.82
C LEU A 34 -3.83 -16.39 -6.74
N ILE A 35 -3.38 -15.94 -7.93
CA ILE A 35 -2.72 -16.78 -8.93
C ILE A 35 -1.21 -16.88 -8.69
N ARG A 36 -0.51 -15.76 -8.47
CA ARG A 36 0.97 -15.72 -8.40
C ARG A 36 1.57 -16.27 -7.10
N LYS A 37 0.80 -16.39 -6.02
CA LYS A 37 1.21 -16.99 -4.71
C LYS A 37 2.53 -16.44 -4.13
N ASN A 38 2.86 -15.17 -4.37
CA ASN A 38 4.00 -14.52 -3.72
C ASN A 38 3.55 -13.93 -2.38
N GLU A 39 3.82 -14.64 -1.29
CA GLU A 39 3.35 -14.29 0.06
C GLU A 39 3.79 -12.89 0.50
N ARG A 40 5.02 -12.47 0.18
CA ARG A 40 5.54 -11.15 0.58
C ARG A 40 4.81 -10.03 -0.15
N ALA A 41 4.68 -10.15 -1.46
CA ALA A 41 3.97 -9.17 -2.27
C ALA A 41 2.47 -9.14 -1.92
N GLU A 42 1.85 -10.31 -1.73
CA GLU A 42 0.44 -10.45 -1.31
C GLU A 42 0.20 -9.77 0.04
N SER A 43 1.10 -9.95 1.02
CA SER A 43 1.00 -9.30 2.33
C SER A 43 1.12 -7.78 2.25
N LEU A 44 2.04 -7.25 1.44
CA LEU A 44 2.23 -5.81 1.26
C LEU A 44 1.04 -5.15 0.56
N ALA A 45 0.50 -5.80 -0.48
CA ALA A 45 -0.72 -5.37 -1.13
C ALA A 45 -1.93 -5.40 -0.17
N GLY A 46 -2.06 -6.47 0.62
CA GLY A 46 -3.13 -6.61 1.61
C GLY A 46 -3.09 -5.53 2.70
N LEU A 47 -1.90 -5.20 3.22
CA LEU A 47 -1.72 -4.10 4.16
C LEU A 47 -2.15 -2.76 3.56
N ASN A 48 -1.80 -2.50 2.29
CA ASN A 48 -2.18 -1.26 1.63
C ASN A 48 -3.69 -1.18 1.39
N MET A 49 -4.33 -2.28 1.00
CA MET A 49 -5.79 -2.37 0.85
C MET A 49 -6.53 -2.19 2.19
N LEU A 50 -5.98 -2.69 3.29
CA LEU A 50 -6.52 -2.46 4.63
C LEU A 50 -6.48 -0.97 4.99
N LEU A 51 -5.35 -0.29 4.74
CA LEU A 51 -5.23 1.15 4.95
C LEU A 51 -6.22 1.94 4.10
N ILE A 52 -6.34 1.62 2.80
CA ILE A 52 -7.34 2.23 1.90
C ILE A 52 -8.75 2.04 2.46
N SER A 53 -9.09 0.84 2.93
CA SER A 53 -10.40 0.53 3.51
C SER A 53 -10.69 1.36 4.76
N ALA A 54 -9.73 1.42 5.68
CA ALA A 54 -9.85 2.21 6.90
C ALA A 54 -10.05 3.69 6.57
N MET A 55 -9.27 4.23 5.64
CA MET A 55 -9.38 5.63 5.23
C MET A 55 -10.69 5.95 4.52
N ALA A 56 -11.17 5.05 3.66
CA ALA A 56 -12.46 5.21 2.99
C ALA A 56 -13.62 5.23 3.99
N LEU A 57 -13.58 4.36 5.02
CA LEU A 57 -14.55 4.38 6.11
C LEU A 57 -14.48 5.70 6.89
N PHE A 58 -13.31 6.06 7.42
CA PHE A 58 -13.16 7.27 8.23
C PHE A 58 -13.47 8.55 7.46
N GLY A 59 -13.14 8.59 6.17
CA GLY A 59 -13.42 9.74 5.30
C GLY A 59 -14.90 9.98 5.06
N LYS A 60 -15.73 8.94 5.13
CA LYS A 60 -17.18 9.05 4.92
C LYS A 60 -17.97 9.35 6.20
N PHE A 61 -17.52 8.85 7.34
CA PHE A 61 -18.25 8.99 8.61
C PHE A 61 -17.89 10.26 9.41
N LYS A 62 -16.82 10.96 9.06
CA LYS A 62 -16.50 12.26 9.67
C LYS A 62 -17.07 13.41 8.85
N PHE A 63 -17.56 14.44 9.56
CA PHE A 63 -17.86 15.76 9.01
C PHE A 63 -16.54 16.47 8.67
N TYR A 64 -15.95 16.08 7.55
CA TYR A 64 -14.81 16.75 6.95
C TYR A 64 -15.31 17.85 6.03
N ASP A 65 -14.66 19.02 6.04
CA ASP A 65 -14.92 20.05 5.03
C ASP A 65 -14.52 19.54 3.63
N ASP A 66 -15.06 20.16 2.57
CA ASP A 66 -14.80 19.76 1.18
C ASP A 66 -13.30 19.66 0.84
N THR A 67 -12.49 20.59 1.34
CA THR A 67 -11.02 20.59 1.17
C THR A 67 -10.37 19.37 1.83
N GLN A 68 -10.89 18.93 2.97
CA GLN A 68 -10.36 17.79 3.72
C GLN A 68 -10.75 16.47 3.05
N ILE A 69 -11.99 16.36 2.55
CA ILE A 69 -12.46 15.22 1.76
C ILE A 69 -11.60 15.06 0.50
N PHE A 70 -11.30 16.16 -0.18
CA PHE A 70 -10.45 16.14 -1.38
C PHE A 70 -9.04 15.59 -1.11
N LEU A 71 -8.43 15.98 0.02
CA LEU A 71 -7.14 15.43 0.46
C LEU A 71 -7.21 13.93 0.78
N ILE A 72 -8.30 13.46 1.39
CA ILE A 72 -8.53 12.02 1.63
C ILE A 72 -8.61 11.26 0.31
N ILE A 73 -9.39 11.77 -0.64
CA ILE A 73 -9.54 11.15 -1.96
C ILE A 73 -8.19 11.09 -2.68
N ARG A 74 -7.41 12.18 -2.65
CA ARG A 74 -6.05 12.20 -3.19
C ARG A 74 -5.14 11.18 -2.49
N GLY A 75 -5.19 11.10 -1.16
CA GLY A 75 -4.42 10.13 -0.39
C GLY A 75 -4.75 8.70 -0.76
N ILE A 76 -6.04 8.37 -0.84
CA ILE A 76 -6.52 7.05 -1.27
C ILE A 76 -6.10 6.76 -2.71
N PHE A 77 -6.14 7.73 -3.61
CA PHE A 77 -5.71 7.54 -5.00
C PHE A 77 -4.20 7.27 -5.12
N LEU A 78 -3.36 7.95 -4.34
CA LEU A 78 -1.93 7.66 -4.27
C LEU A 78 -1.67 6.24 -3.76
N MET A 79 -2.38 5.83 -2.70
CA MET A 79 -2.28 4.47 -2.16
C MET A 79 -2.80 3.42 -3.14
N PHE A 80 -3.85 3.72 -3.89
CA PHE A 80 -4.36 2.87 -4.97
C PHE A 80 -3.27 2.61 -6.01
N ILE A 81 -2.66 3.65 -6.57
CA ILE A 81 -1.56 3.48 -7.54
C ILE A 81 -0.38 2.74 -6.88
N GLY A 82 -0.01 3.12 -5.66
CA GLY A 82 1.03 2.44 -4.89
C GLY A 82 0.77 0.93 -4.76
N THR A 83 -0.48 0.52 -4.52
CA THR A 83 -0.86 -0.89 -4.41
C THR A 83 -0.60 -1.65 -5.71
N PHE A 84 -0.87 -1.05 -6.88
CA PHE A 84 -0.53 -1.67 -8.17
C PHE A 84 0.97 -1.79 -8.41
N LEU A 85 1.78 -0.86 -7.88
CA LEU A 85 3.23 -0.95 -8.00
C LEU A 85 3.85 -2.11 -7.22
N VAL A 86 3.09 -2.80 -6.35
CA VAL A 86 3.52 -4.09 -5.77
C VAL A 86 3.81 -5.13 -6.86
N ILE A 87 3.13 -5.06 -8.00
CA ILE A 87 3.38 -5.95 -9.14
C ILE A 87 4.85 -5.83 -9.59
N LEU A 88 5.42 -4.63 -9.55
CA LEU A 88 6.83 -4.42 -9.88
C LEU A 88 7.75 -5.22 -8.95
N TYR A 89 7.45 -5.22 -7.65
CA TYR A 89 8.19 -6.02 -6.67
C TYR A 89 8.03 -7.52 -6.88
N ASP A 90 6.82 -7.95 -7.21
CA ASP A 90 6.56 -9.34 -7.52
C ASP A 90 7.29 -9.82 -8.79
N LEU A 91 7.47 -8.96 -9.79
CA LEU A 91 8.21 -9.25 -11.02
C LEU A 91 9.73 -9.22 -10.82
N MET A 92 10.25 -8.16 -10.20
CA MET A 92 11.70 -7.93 -10.08
C MET A 92 12.34 -8.67 -8.90
N LYS A 93 11.56 -8.96 -7.85
CA LYS A 93 11.99 -9.63 -6.61
C LYS A 93 13.18 -8.95 -5.89
N LYS A 94 13.39 -7.65 -6.12
CA LYS A 94 14.50 -6.87 -5.52
C LYS A 94 13.95 -5.81 -4.58
N TRP A 95 14.61 -5.57 -3.45
CA TRP A 95 14.12 -4.65 -2.41
C TRP A 95 13.82 -3.24 -2.95
N TYR A 96 14.65 -2.72 -3.87
CA TYR A 96 14.49 -1.37 -4.41
C TYR A 96 13.22 -1.21 -5.27
N SER A 97 12.65 -2.31 -5.78
CA SER A 97 11.40 -2.27 -6.53
C SER A 97 10.17 -1.99 -5.65
N LEU A 98 10.32 -2.01 -4.32
CA LEU A 98 9.29 -1.54 -3.37
C LEU A 98 9.29 -0.02 -3.19
N ILE A 99 10.38 0.67 -3.54
CA ILE A 99 10.51 2.12 -3.31
C ILE A 99 9.33 2.89 -3.94
N PRO A 100 8.93 2.64 -5.21
CA PRO A 100 7.80 3.36 -5.80
C PRO A 100 6.48 3.13 -5.06
N MET A 101 6.20 1.87 -4.67
CA MET A 101 5.01 1.51 -3.90
C MET A 101 4.99 2.25 -2.55
N LEU A 102 6.09 2.23 -1.82
CA LEU A 102 6.20 2.80 -0.48
C LEU A 102 6.22 4.33 -0.51
N LEU A 103 6.82 4.95 -1.52
CA LEU A 103 6.76 6.41 -1.69
C LEU A 103 5.32 6.88 -1.90
N LEU A 104 4.58 6.27 -2.83
CA LEU A 104 3.19 6.65 -3.09
C LEU A 104 2.28 6.37 -1.88
N THR A 105 2.50 5.22 -1.23
CA THR A 105 1.75 4.87 -0.01
C THR A 105 2.06 5.86 1.13
N GLY A 106 3.33 6.23 1.30
CA GLY A 106 3.78 7.19 2.31
C GLY A 106 3.25 8.59 2.06
N MET A 107 3.22 9.05 0.81
CA MET A 107 2.58 10.30 0.42
C MET A 107 1.08 10.27 0.69
N GLY A 108 0.41 9.15 0.43
CA GLY A 108 -1.01 8.99 0.74
C GLY A 108 -1.31 9.06 2.24
N ILE A 109 -0.52 8.34 3.05
CA ILE A 109 -0.60 8.39 4.52
C ILE A 109 -0.28 9.81 5.03
N GLY A 110 0.75 10.46 4.51
CA GLY A 110 1.16 11.80 4.91
C GLY A 110 0.10 12.86 4.57
N ALA A 111 -0.51 12.78 3.38
CA ALA A 111 -1.60 13.66 2.98
C ALA A 111 -2.81 13.56 3.92
N ILE A 112 -3.10 12.36 4.40
CA ILE A 112 -4.21 12.12 5.33
C ILE A 112 -3.82 12.48 6.77
N GLY A 113 -2.57 12.20 7.17
CA GLY A 113 -2.01 12.60 8.46
C GLY A 113 -2.05 14.12 8.66
N TYR A 114 -1.82 14.88 7.59
CA TYR A 114 -1.91 16.35 7.61
C TYR A 114 -3.27 16.85 8.08
N LEU A 115 -4.36 16.16 7.76
CA LEU A 115 -5.71 16.56 8.16
C LEU A 115 -5.94 16.57 9.67
N ARG A 116 -5.24 15.70 10.40
CA ARG A 116 -5.42 15.57 11.86
C ARG A 116 -4.31 16.24 12.66
N TRP A 117 -3.09 16.28 12.13
CA TRP A 117 -1.90 16.72 12.87
C TRP A 117 -1.13 17.84 12.17
N GLY A 118 -1.68 18.44 11.10
CA GLY A 118 -1.05 19.50 10.33
C GLY A 118 0.30 19.07 9.77
N MET A 119 1.28 19.99 9.73
CA MET A 119 2.65 19.73 9.24
C MET A 119 3.30 18.49 9.86
N LYS A 120 3.03 18.21 11.15
CA LYS A 120 3.57 17.03 11.85
C LYS A 120 3.00 15.72 11.31
N GLY A 121 1.75 15.74 10.83
CA GLY A 121 1.09 14.59 10.23
C GLY A 121 1.68 14.17 8.88
N TYR A 122 2.33 15.08 8.16
CA TYR A 122 3.01 14.74 6.90
C TYR A 122 4.15 13.73 7.12
N PHE A 123 4.82 13.81 8.27
CA PHE A 123 5.90 12.89 8.66
C PHE A 123 5.42 11.47 8.94
N LEU A 124 4.10 11.22 9.08
CA LEU A 124 3.59 9.86 9.24
C LEU A 124 3.90 8.96 8.04
N GLY A 125 4.06 9.53 6.85
CA GLY A 125 4.52 8.79 5.67
C GLY A 125 5.90 8.15 5.84
N LEU A 126 6.74 8.70 6.74
CA LEU A 126 8.09 8.16 7.01
C LEU A 126 8.07 6.85 7.79
N ILE A 127 6.90 6.42 8.32
CA ILE A 127 6.75 5.11 8.98
C ILE A 127 7.10 3.94 8.05
N LEU A 128 7.14 4.19 6.74
CA LEU A 128 7.49 3.21 5.72
C LEU A 128 9.01 3.03 5.53
N ILE A 129 9.84 3.95 6.03
CA ILE A 129 11.31 3.83 5.94
C ILE A 129 11.83 2.56 6.64
N PRO A 130 11.41 2.23 7.88
CA PRO A 130 11.76 0.96 8.52
C PRO A 130 11.41 -0.28 7.69
N VAL A 131 10.32 -0.22 6.90
CA VAL A 131 9.89 -1.33 6.05
C VAL A 131 10.93 -1.59 4.94
N ILE A 132 11.46 -0.53 4.31
CA ILE A 132 12.51 -0.64 3.30
C ILE A 132 13.79 -1.22 3.90
N ILE A 133 14.20 -0.69 5.06
CA ILE A 133 15.42 -1.12 5.75
C ILE A 133 15.31 -2.61 6.13
N ARG A 134 14.15 -3.05 6.63
CA ARG A 134 13.90 -4.45 6.95
C ARG A 134 14.03 -5.34 5.72
N GLU A 135 13.41 -4.96 4.60
CA GLU A 135 13.47 -5.76 3.38
C GLU A 135 14.88 -5.86 2.80
N TYR A 136 15.64 -4.77 2.86
CA TYR A 136 17.06 -4.77 2.47
C TYR A 136 17.88 -5.77 3.31
N HIS A 137 17.72 -5.74 4.64
CA HIS A 137 18.44 -6.67 5.52
C HIS A 137 18.08 -8.13 5.25
N LEU A 138 16.79 -8.43 5.00
CA LEU A 138 16.33 -9.78 4.69
C LEU A 138 16.95 -10.31 3.39
N GLN A 139 17.03 -9.47 2.35
CA GLN A 139 17.64 -9.87 1.08
C GLN A 139 19.16 -10.01 1.17
N LYS A 140 19.82 -9.11 1.91
CA LYS A 140 21.25 -9.21 2.15
C LYS A 140 21.60 -10.52 2.87
N LYS A 141 20.90 -10.84 3.96
CA LYS A 141 21.10 -12.08 4.72
C LYS A 141 20.93 -13.34 3.85
N ALA A 142 19.88 -13.39 3.02
CA ALA A 142 19.64 -14.51 2.12
C ALA A 142 20.77 -14.68 1.07
N THR A 143 21.36 -13.57 0.62
CA THR A 143 22.49 -13.58 -0.32
C THR A 143 23.76 -14.10 0.35
N ASP A 144 24.04 -13.64 1.58
CA ASP A 144 25.20 -14.07 2.36
C ASP A 144 25.15 -15.57 2.69
N GLU A 145 23.97 -16.09 3.04
CA GLU A 145 23.74 -17.53 3.28
C GLU A 145 23.99 -18.37 2.02
N LEU A 146 23.52 -17.92 0.85
CA LEU A 146 23.74 -18.62 -0.42
C LEU A 146 25.23 -18.69 -0.80
N ASN A 147 25.97 -17.60 -0.59
CA ASN A 147 27.41 -17.55 -0.86
C ASN A 147 28.20 -18.48 0.07
N ASN A 148 27.79 -18.61 1.33
CA ASN A 148 28.41 -19.53 2.29
C ASN A 148 28.16 -21.01 1.96
N ILE A 149 27.04 -21.34 1.30
CA ILE A 149 26.75 -22.69 0.80
C ILE A 149 27.62 -22.99 -0.42
N ASN A 150 27.74 -22.06 -1.37
CA ASN A 150 28.51 -22.26 -2.60
C ASN A 150 30.04 -22.30 -2.38
N ASN A 151 30.51 -21.76 -1.25
CA ASN A 151 31.92 -21.77 -0.86
C ASN A 151 32.31 -22.96 0.05
N LYS A 152 31.38 -23.90 0.30
CA LYS A 152 31.63 -25.18 1.01
C LYS A 152 31.58 -26.35 0.04
#